data_AF-A0A5C6DPX1-F1
#
_entry.id   AF-A0A5C6DPX1-F1
#
_cell.length_a   1.000
_cell.length_b   1.000
_cell.length_c   1.000
_cell.angle_alpha   90.00
_cell.angle_beta   90.00
_cell.angle_gamma   90.00
#
_symmetry.space_group_name_H-M   'P 1'
#
loop_
_entity.id
_entity.type
_entity.pdbx_description
1 polymer ?
#
loop_
_entity_poly.entity_id
_entity_poly.type
_entity_poly.pdbx_seq_one_letter_code
_entity_poly.pdbx_strand_id
1 'polypeptide(L)'
;MRPTDQYATHIPKLGSDYVWHRVVEDSPHVYIAIDEDQGRRVEVQTCEMAIYRFDFGRLTECLAAHFGFDVRFERMHNDPACQIGVDSPLAGVSFPVFLQCYRISDAVLFATDRSDGPFILIQWGDEPIDDRTQRRLERHNGLLLTLDQFASLDKRGELVFADSATSQLNAFREKHLPNTDAANPNIGFATPAGCIWSDVSIRFVDQHSVRISVHDQTGIYLYSQMGLVDARNRQPTKQWELLANFAKGYGLMTWNSPAACRKNKKRREVLSATLRAFFRIAGDPIELTEDKKGWRCVFRIEPES
;
A
#
# COMPACT_ATOMS: atom_id res chain seq x y z
N MET A 1 4.79 -23.20 6.73
CA MET A 1 3.66 -24.15 6.59
C MET A 1 2.96 -24.30 7.94
N ARG A 2 1.67 -24.64 7.97
CA ARG A 2 0.96 -25.03 9.20
C ARG A 2 0.50 -26.48 9.10
N PRO A 3 0.68 -27.30 10.14
CA PRO A 3 0.06 -28.63 10.16
C PRO A 3 -1.46 -28.45 10.14
N THR A 4 -2.14 -29.34 9.42
CA THR A 4 -3.59 -29.47 9.47
C THR A 4 -3.97 -30.51 10.52
N ASP A 5 -5.24 -30.52 10.94
CA ASP A 5 -5.78 -31.59 11.80
C ASP A 5 -6.06 -32.89 11.03
N GLN A 6 -5.59 -32.98 9.78
CA GLN A 6 -5.74 -34.13 8.91
C GLN A 6 -4.42 -34.88 8.81
N TYR A 7 -4.52 -36.20 8.90
CA TYR A 7 -3.42 -37.10 8.64
C TYR A 7 -3.50 -37.67 7.23
N ALA A 8 -2.35 -37.86 6.60
CA ALA A 8 -2.24 -38.48 5.30
C ALA A 8 -2.72 -39.93 5.38
N THR A 9 -3.62 -40.30 4.46
CA THR A 9 -4.07 -41.69 4.31
C THR A 9 -3.04 -42.56 3.61
N HIS A 10 -2.03 -41.94 3.00
CA HIS A 10 -0.93 -42.59 2.30
C HIS A 10 0.38 -41.82 2.52
N ILE A 11 1.48 -42.53 2.70
CA ILE A 11 2.84 -41.95 2.80
C ILE A 11 3.76 -42.57 1.74
N PRO A 12 4.71 -41.81 1.17
CA PRO A 12 5.61 -42.34 0.14
C PRO A 12 6.57 -43.36 0.76
N LYS A 13 6.88 -44.43 0.01
CA LYS A 13 7.90 -45.40 0.38
C LYS A 13 9.29 -44.81 0.12
N LEU A 14 10.06 -44.56 1.18
CA LEU A 14 11.41 -44.01 1.08
C LEU A 14 12.29 -44.90 0.18
N GLY A 15 12.87 -44.30 -0.88
CA GLY A 15 13.71 -45.00 -1.85
C GLY A 15 12.97 -45.74 -2.95
N SER A 16 11.65 -45.53 -3.12
CA SER A 16 10.88 -46.05 -4.24
C SER A 16 10.02 -44.94 -4.85
N ASP A 17 10.22 -44.65 -6.13
CA ASP A 17 9.40 -43.66 -6.83
C ASP A 17 7.98 -44.21 -7.03
N TYR A 18 6.97 -43.36 -6.77
CA TYR A 18 5.54 -43.64 -7.00
C TYR A 18 4.91 -44.80 -6.20
N VAL A 19 5.59 -45.35 -5.20
CA VAL A 19 5.03 -46.36 -4.29
C VAL A 19 4.59 -45.70 -2.99
N TRP A 20 3.36 -45.98 -2.57
CA TRP A 20 2.75 -45.37 -1.39
C TRP A 20 2.30 -46.46 -0.41
N HIS A 21 2.62 -46.30 0.86
CA HIS A 21 2.05 -47.11 1.92
C HIS A 21 0.70 -46.55 2.33
N ARG A 22 -0.30 -47.40 2.49
CA ARG A 22 -1.60 -47.00 3.05
C ARG A 22 -1.47 -46.91 4.57
N VAL A 23 -1.85 -45.79 5.14
CA VAL A 23 -1.85 -45.57 6.59
C VAL A 23 -3.18 -45.98 7.17
N VAL A 24 -3.15 -46.79 8.22
CA VAL A 24 -4.35 -47.21 8.97
C VAL A 24 -4.12 -47.03 10.47
N GLU A 25 -5.18 -46.73 11.21
CA GLU A 25 -5.15 -46.69 12.66
C GLU A 25 -5.30 -48.13 13.20
N ASP A 26 -4.27 -48.63 13.88
CA ASP A 26 -4.24 -49.99 14.45
C ASP A 26 -4.86 -50.02 15.85
N SER A 27 -4.64 -48.96 16.64
CA SER A 27 -5.29 -48.69 17.92
C SER A 27 -5.40 -47.18 18.15
N PRO A 28 -6.19 -46.68 19.12
CA PRO A 28 -6.43 -45.24 19.27
C PRO A 28 -5.13 -44.43 19.33
N HIS A 29 -4.95 -43.53 18.35
CA HIS A 29 -3.75 -42.70 18.16
C HIS A 29 -2.44 -43.45 17.79
N VAL A 30 -2.53 -44.71 17.37
CA VAL A 30 -1.41 -45.51 16.88
C VAL A 30 -1.66 -45.87 15.41
N TYR A 31 -0.76 -45.42 14.55
CA TYR A 31 -0.89 -45.56 13.10
C TYR A 31 0.21 -46.46 12.53
N ILE A 32 -0.17 -47.29 11.56
CA ILE A 32 0.75 -48.17 10.82
C ILE A 32 0.60 -47.93 9.32
N ALA A 33 1.73 -47.99 8.61
CA ALA A 33 1.81 -48.03 7.16
C ALA A 33 1.81 -49.49 6.70
N ILE A 34 0.94 -49.80 5.73
CA ILE A 34 0.85 -51.11 5.10
C ILE A 34 1.44 -51.02 3.69
N ASP A 35 2.44 -51.85 3.42
CA ASP A 35 2.87 -52.19 2.06
C ASP A 35 1.89 -53.23 1.50
N GLU A 36 1.03 -52.83 0.55
CA GLU A 36 0.00 -53.71 -0.01
C GLU A 36 0.61 -54.86 -0.84
N ASP A 37 1.80 -54.66 -1.42
CA ASP A 37 2.47 -55.66 -2.25
C ASP A 37 3.20 -56.72 -1.41
N GLN A 38 3.79 -56.31 -0.27
CA GLN A 38 4.60 -57.19 0.57
C GLN A 38 3.92 -57.62 1.88
N GLY A 39 2.74 -57.06 2.20
CA GLY A 39 2.04 -57.29 3.45
C GLY A 39 2.81 -56.84 4.70
N ARG A 40 3.87 -56.03 4.52
CA ARG A 40 4.72 -55.54 5.60
C ARG A 40 4.05 -54.37 6.31
N ARG A 41 4.11 -54.41 7.65
CA ARG A 41 3.64 -53.34 8.52
C ARG A 41 4.83 -52.53 9.01
N VAL A 42 4.73 -51.21 8.93
CA VAL A 42 5.72 -50.26 9.42
C VAL A 42 5.02 -49.32 10.39
N GLU A 43 5.57 -49.12 11.58
CA GLU A 43 5.06 -48.12 12.51
C GLU A 43 5.32 -46.72 11.95
N VAL A 44 4.33 -45.83 12.09
CA VAL A 44 4.41 -44.46 11.57
C VAL A 44 4.10 -43.48 12.69
N GLN A 45 4.95 -42.47 12.85
CA GLN A 45 4.73 -41.39 13.78
C GLN A 45 3.76 -40.35 13.20
N THR A 46 2.99 -39.68 14.06
CA THR A 46 2.05 -38.64 13.64
C THR A 46 2.71 -37.48 12.88
N CYS A 47 3.99 -37.18 13.17
CA CYS A 47 4.76 -36.18 12.44
C CYS A 47 5.05 -36.57 10.98
N GLU A 48 5.10 -37.87 10.68
CA GLU A 48 5.31 -38.41 9.32
C GLU A 48 4.02 -38.41 8.49
N MET A 49 2.86 -38.32 9.17
CA MET A 49 1.54 -38.27 8.54
C MET A 49 0.94 -36.88 8.47
N ALA A 50 1.54 -35.89 9.13
CA ALA A 50 0.99 -34.55 9.22
C ALA A 50 0.88 -33.92 7.81
N ILE A 51 -0.36 -33.64 7.37
CA ILE A 51 -0.57 -32.88 6.15
C ILE A 51 -0.32 -31.41 6.49
N TYR A 52 0.65 -30.82 5.81
CA TYR A 52 0.95 -29.40 5.94
C TYR A 52 0.18 -28.60 4.90
N ARG A 53 -0.52 -27.55 5.36
CA ARG A 53 -1.10 -26.54 4.47
C ARG A 53 -0.14 -25.37 4.34
N PHE A 54 -0.06 -24.81 3.14
CA PHE A 54 0.63 -23.55 2.94
C PHE A 54 -0.09 -22.44 3.72
N ASP A 55 0.69 -21.64 4.44
CA ASP A 55 0.18 -20.58 5.28
C ASP A 55 0.28 -19.24 4.55
N PHE A 56 -0.73 -18.96 3.73
CA PHE A 56 -0.83 -17.71 2.97
C PHE A 56 -0.86 -16.47 3.87
N GLY A 57 -1.37 -16.60 5.11
CA GLY A 57 -1.38 -15.51 6.08
C GLY A 57 0.04 -15.14 6.50
N ARG A 58 0.84 -16.12 6.94
CA ARG A 58 2.25 -15.89 7.30
C ARG A 58 3.08 -15.40 6.12
N LEU A 59 2.87 -15.94 4.91
CA LEU A 59 3.55 -15.41 3.72
C LEU A 59 3.21 -13.93 3.50
N THR A 60 1.92 -13.59 3.59
CA THR A 60 1.45 -12.20 3.43
C THR A 60 2.09 -11.28 4.46
N GLU A 61 2.14 -11.70 5.73
CA GLU A 61 2.80 -10.93 6.81
C GLU A 61 4.29 -10.74 6.54
N CYS A 62 5.00 -11.77 6.09
CA CYS A 62 6.42 -11.68 5.73
C CYS A 62 6.65 -10.72 4.55
N LEU A 63 5.83 -10.81 3.50
CA LEU A 63 5.91 -9.92 2.35
C LEU A 63 5.60 -8.47 2.74
N ALA A 64 4.57 -8.25 3.55
CA ALA A 64 4.19 -6.93 4.04
C ALA A 64 5.30 -6.31 4.90
N ALA A 65 5.88 -7.09 5.81
CA ALA A 65 6.99 -6.64 6.65
C ALA A 65 8.24 -6.30 5.82
N HIS A 66 8.49 -7.02 4.73
CA HIS A 66 9.65 -6.78 3.87
C HIS A 66 9.45 -5.56 2.95
N PHE A 67 8.30 -5.45 2.30
CA PHE A 67 8.04 -4.40 1.30
C PHE A 67 7.42 -3.13 1.88
N GLY A 68 6.86 -3.20 3.09
CA GLY A 68 6.24 -2.08 3.80
C GLY A 68 4.82 -1.74 3.34
N PHE A 69 4.06 -2.70 2.80
CA PHE A 69 2.67 -2.48 2.41
C PHE A 69 1.69 -2.82 3.54
N ASP A 70 0.51 -2.20 3.50
CA ASP A 70 -0.56 -2.47 4.47
C ASP A 70 -1.20 -3.83 4.17
N VAL A 71 -1.26 -4.71 5.18
CA VAL A 71 -1.88 -6.04 5.03
C VAL A 71 -3.38 -5.88 4.86
N ARG A 72 -3.91 -6.46 3.79
CA ARG A 72 -5.35 -6.54 3.52
C ARG A 72 -5.63 -7.86 2.83
N PHE A 73 -6.11 -8.84 3.58
CA PHE A 73 -6.37 -10.17 3.05
C PHE A 73 -7.83 -10.33 2.63
N GLU A 74 -8.07 -10.26 1.33
CA GLU A 74 -9.37 -10.55 0.71
C GLU A 74 -9.21 -11.72 -0.27
N ARG A 75 -9.78 -12.88 0.11
CA ARG A 75 -9.76 -14.10 -0.69
C ARG A 75 -11.14 -14.73 -0.73
N MET A 76 -11.71 -14.90 -1.93
CA MET A 76 -12.86 -15.78 -2.13
C MET A 76 -12.41 -17.16 -2.60
N HIS A 77 -13.28 -18.15 -2.43
CA HIS A 77 -13.03 -19.50 -2.89
C HIS A 77 -12.95 -19.51 -4.44
N ASN A 78 -11.89 -20.14 -4.99
CA ASN A 78 -11.59 -20.23 -6.43
C ASN A 78 -11.17 -18.93 -7.15
N ASP A 79 -10.88 -17.84 -6.44
CA ASP A 79 -10.33 -16.65 -7.10
C ASP A 79 -8.91 -16.94 -7.65
N PRO A 80 -8.61 -16.54 -8.90
CA PRO A 80 -7.31 -16.78 -9.54
C PRO A 80 -6.16 -16.03 -8.85
N ALA A 81 -6.46 -14.98 -8.09
CA ALA A 81 -5.54 -14.26 -7.21
C ALA A 81 -6.27 -13.80 -5.94
N CYS A 82 -5.53 -13.54 -4.87
CA CYS A 82 -6.06 -12.89 -3.67
C CYS A 82 -5.42 -11.52 -3.49
N GLN A 83 -6.20 -10.53 -3.04
CA GLN A 83 -5.60 -9.27 -2.60
C GLN A 83 -5.00 -9.51 -1.22
N ILE A 84 -3.72 -9.22 -1.07
CA ILE A 84 -2.96 -9.46 0.17
C ILE A 84 -2.57 -8.16 0.86
N GLY A 85 -2.66 -7.02 0.15
CA GLY A 85 -2.35 -5.73 0.72
C GLY A 85 -2.55 -4.56 -0.22
N VAL A 86 -2.07 -3.41 0.25
CA VAL A 86 -2.03 -2.14 -0.48
C VAL A 86 -0.70 -1.45 -0.20
N ASP A 87 0.08 -1.20 -1.25
CA ASP A 87 1.30 -0.39 -1.17
C ASP A 87 0.93 1.09 -1.23
N SER A 88 1.14 1.81 -0.14
CA SER A 88 0.81 3.24 -0.02
C SER A 88 2.09 4.05 0.21
N PRO A 89 2.87 4.40 -0.83
CA PRO A 89 4.13 5.13 -0.65
C PRO A 89 3.93 6.62 -0.32
N LEU A 90 2.81 7.22 -0.72
CA LEU A 90 2.44 8.61 -0.42
C LEU A 90 0.95 8.71 -0.10
N ALA A 91 0.56 9.73 0.65
CA ALA A 91 -0.86 10.03 0.88
C ALA A 91 -1.63 10.12 -0.45
N GLY A 92 -2.80 9.47 -0.51
CA GLY A 92 -3.66 9.43 -1.68
C GLY A 92 -3.11 8.65 -2.89
N VAL A 93 -1.95 8.00 -2.77
CA VAL A 93 -1.37 7.11 -3.79
C VAL A 93 -1.29 5.71 -3.21
N SER A 94 -1.99 4.78 -3.83
CA SER A 94 -2.08 3.40 -3.36
C SER A 94 -2.09 2.42 -4.52
N PHE A 95 -1.33 1.34 -4.40
CA PHE A 95 -1.28 0.26 -5.39
C PHE A 95 -1.77 -1.04 -4.73
N PRO A 96 -2.86 -1.66 -5.21
CA PRO A 96 -3.29 -2.94 -4.67
C PRO A 96 -2.23 -4.02 -4.95
N VAL A 97 -1.98 -4.86 -3.94
CA VAL A 97 -1.02 -5.96 -4.01
C VAL A 97 -1.79 -7.28 -4.04
N PHE A 98 -1.61 -8.03 -5.12
CA PHE A 98 -2.24 -9.32 -5.35
C PHE A 98 -1.20 -10.44 -5.28
N LEU A 99 -1.63 -11.61 -4.81
CA LEU A 99 -0.87 -12.85 -4.86
C LEU A 99 -1.62 -13.85 -5.75
N GLN A 100 -0.93 -14.38 -6.76
CA GLN A 100 -1.45 -15.41 -7.64
C GLN A 100 -1.79 -16.69 -6.86
N CYS A 101 -2.95 -17.28 -7.15
CA CYS A 101 -3.41 -18.55 -6.58
C CYS A 101 -3.49 -19.68 -7.63
N TYR A 102 -3.73 -19.33 -8.90
CA TYR A 102 -3.91 -20.28 -10.00
C TYR A 102 -3.09 -19.83 -11.23
N ARG A 103 -3.58 -19.99 -12.46
CA ARG A 103 -2.86 -19.58 -13.68
C ARG A 103 -2.56 -18.08 -13.69
N ILE A 104 -1.37 -17.71 -14.15
CA ILE A 104 -0.95 -16.30 -14.21
C ILE A 104 -1.86 -15.45 -15.11
N SER A 105 -2.35 -16.02 -16.21
CA SER A 105 -3.27 -15.33 -17.14
C SER A 105 -4.55 -14.87 -16.44
N ASP A 106 -5.09 -15.71 -15.56
CA ASP A 106 -6.35 -15.47 -14.87
C ASP A 106 -6.14 -14.50 -13.71
N ALA A 107 -4.99 -14.61 -13.04
CA ALA A 107 -4.59 -13.69 -11.98
C ALA A 107 -4.40 -12.26 -12.50
N VAL A 108 -3.77 -12.08 -13.67
CA VAL A 108 -3.61 -10.76 -14.30
C VAL A 108 -4.97 -10.18 -14.71
N LEU A 109 -5.85 -10.99 -15.33
CA LEU A 109 -7.21 -10.55 -15.66
C LEU A 109 -7.97 -10.12 -14.40
N PHE A 110 -7.91 -10.92 -13.34
CA PHE A 110 -8.58 -10.63 -12.07
C PHE A 110 -8.08 -9.35 -11.39
N ALA A 111 -6.76 -9.15 -11.35
CA ALA A 111 -6.16 -7.94 -10.78
C ALA A 111 -6.52 -6.71 -11.61
N THR A 112 -6.53 -6.84 -12.94
CA THR A 112 -6.94 -5.80 -13.89
C THR A 112 -8.39 -5.36 -13.66
N ASP A 113 -9.31 -6.32 -13.50
CA ASP A 113 -10.75 -6.03 -13.32
C ASP A 113 -11.06 -5.37 -11.97
N ARG A 114 -10.15 -5.47 -10.99
CA ARG A 114 -10.30 -4.92 -9.64
C ARG A 114 -9.45 -3.68 -9.37
N SER A 115 -8.68 -3.22 -10.36
CA SER A 115 -7.76 -2.10 -10.21
C SER A 115 -8.04 -1.05 -11.28
N ASP A 116 -8.45 0.14 -10.86
CA ASP A 116 -8.65 1.30 -11.75
C ASP A 116 -7.32 1.89 -12.26
N GLY A 117 -6.18 1.40 -11.76
CA GLY A 117 -4.84 1.92 -12.06
C GLY A 117 -3.73 0.88 -11.88
N PRO A 118 -2.47 1.33 -11.74
CA PRO A 118 -1.31 0.45 -11.52
C PRO A 118 -1.51 -0.45 -10.29
N PHE A 119 -1.03 -1.69 -10.39
CA PHE A 119 -1.11 -2.69 -9.32
C PHE A 119 0.17 -3.52 -9.26
N ILE A 120 0.34 -4.26 -8.16
CA ILE A 120 1.45 -5.18 -7.96
C ILE A 120 0.86 -6.59 -7.92
N LEU A 121 1.39 -7.52 -8.72
CA LEU A 121 1.04 -8.92 -8.72
C LEU A 121 2.28 -9.75 -8.38
N ILE A 122 2.17 -10.55 -7.32
CA ILE A 122 3.19 -11.51 -6.93
C ILE A 122 2.81 -12.86 -7.51
N GLN A 123 3.66 -13.37 -8.39
CA GLN A 123 3.55 -14.67 -9.03
C GLN A 123 4.19 -15.74 -8.15
N TRP A 124 3.55 -16.91 -8.09
CA TRP A 124 4.15 -18.13 -7.54
C TRP A 124 4.76 -18.95 -8.68
N GLY A 125 6.02 -19.38 -8.54
CA GLY A 125 6.71 -20.14 -9.58
C GLY A 125 7.04 -19.32 -10.83
N ASP A 126 7.65 -19.97 -11.81
CA ASP A 126 8.19 -19.36 -13.04
C ASP A 126 7.32 -19.61 -14.29
N GLU A 127 6.01 -19.81 -14.11
CA GLU A 127 5.06 -19.96 -15.22
C GLU A 127 5.25 -18.82 -16.24
N PRO A 128 5.61 -19.13 -17.50
CA PRO A 128 5.84 -18.11 -18.50
C PRO A 128 4.53 -17.38 -18.83
N ILE A 129 4.58 -16.06 -18.86
CA ILE A 129 3.48 -15.22 -19.34
C ILE A 129 3.44 -15.22 -20.87
N ASP A 130 2.25 -15.40 -21.45
CA ASP A 130 2.06 -15.25 -22.89
C ASP A 130 2.00 -13.77 -23.31
N ASP A 131 2.21 -13.49 -24.59
CA ASP A 131 2.21 -12.13 -25.15
C ASP A 131 0.91 -11.36 -24.83
N ARG A 132 -0.22 -12.05 -24.76
CA ARG A 132 -1.53 -11.43 -24.50
C ARG A 132 -1.63 -10.96 -23.06
N THR A 133 -1.18 -11.78 -22.13
CA THR A 133 -1.14 -11.50 -20.69
C THR A 133 -0.13 -10.41 -20.40
N GLN A 134 1.05 -10.48 -21.02
CA GLN A 134 2.08 -9.44 -20.91
C GLN A 134 1.56 -8.08 -21.38
N ARG A 135 0.96 -7.98 -22.57
CA ARG A 135 0.39 -6.72 -23.06
C ARG A 135 -0.70 -6.16 -22.15
N ARG A 136 -1.46 -7.03 -21.49
CA ARG A 136 -2.51 -6.62 -20.54
C ARG A 136 -1.89 -6.03 -19.28
N LEU A 137 -0.89 -6.71 -18.72
CA LEU A 137 -0.13 -6.23 -17.58
C LEU A 137 0.49 -4.85 -17.89
N GLU A 138 1.18 -4.72 -19.02
CA GLU A 138 1.82 -3.47 -19.47
C GLU A 138 0.81 -2.34 -19.65
N ARG A 139 -0.35 -2.61 -20.25
CA ARG A 139 -1.40 -1.60 -20.48
C ARG A 139 -2.00 -1.06 -19.18
N HIS A 140 -2.11 -1.90 -18.14
CA HIS A 140 -2.55 -1.47 -16.81
C HIS A 140 -1.39 -0.95 -15.94
N ASN A 141 -0.16 -0.91 -16.47
CA ASN A 141 1.04 -0.64 -15.69
C ASN A 141 1.14 -1.53 -14.45
N GLY A 142 0.87 -2.83 -14.60
CA GLY A 142 1.07 -3.78 -13.51
C GLY A 142 2.56 -4.10 -13.33
N LEU A 143 3.00 -4.20 -12.08
CA LEU A 143 4.29 -4.79 -11.72
C LEU A 143 4.09 -6.29 -11.44
N LEU A 144 4.87 -7.15 -12.09
CA LEU A 144 4.92 -8.57 -11.80
C LEU A 144 6.21 -8.90 -11.04
N LEU A 145 6.08 -9.49 -9.86
CA LEU A 145 7.20 -9.97 -9.06
C LEU A 145 7.09 -11.50 -8.91
N THR A 146 8.11 -12.25 -9.31
CA THR A 146 8.10 -13.72 -9.18
C THR A 146 8.74 -14.16 -7.88
N LEU A 147 7.95 -14.77 -6.98
CA LEU A 147 8.38 -15.13 -5.62
C LEU A 147 9.66 -15.96 -5.62
N ASP A 148 9.77 -16.94 -6.50
CA ASP A 148 10.92 -17.85 -6.62
C ASP A 148 12.23 -17.13 -7.02
N GLN A 149 12.14 -15.92 -7.58
CA GLN A 149 13.31 -15.14 -7.99
C GLN A 149 13.87 -14.27 -6.85
N PHE A 150 13.09 -14.02 -5.80
CA PHE A 150 13.51 -13.13 -4.73
C PHE A 150 13.29 -13.67 -3.33
N ALA A 151 12.55 -14.75 -3.12
CA ALA A 151 12.35 -15.36 -1.81
C ALA A 151 13.07 -16.70 -1.71
N SER A 152 13.75 -16.93 -0.59
CA SER A 152 14.42 -18.19 -0.27
C SER A 152 14.30 -18.50 1.22
N LEU A 153 14.57 -19.74 1.62
CA LEU A 153 14.63 -20.11 3.03
C LEU A 153 16.09 -20.09 3.50
N ASP A 154 16.35 -19.47 4.66
CA ASP A 154 17.65 -19.52 5.29
C ASP A 154 17.92 -20.87 5.97
N LYS A 155 19.08 -20.99 6.63
CA LYS A 155 19.48 -22.21 7.35
C LYS A 155 18.55 -22.57 8.53
N ARG A 156 17.71 -21.64 8.97
CA ARG A 156 16.72 -21.81 10.05
C ARG A 156 15.32 -22.07 9.49
N GLY A 157 15.15 -22.04 8.17
CA GLY A 157 13.85 -22.19 7.53
C GLY A 157 13.01 -20.91 7.55
N GLU A 158 13.61 -19.75 7.78
CA GLU A 158 12.94 -18.46 7.72
C GLU A 158 13.04 -17.86 6.31
N LEU A 159 11.99 -17.15 5.90
CA LEU A 159 11.95 -16.47 4.60
C LEU A 159 12.91 -15.29 4.58
N VAL A 160 13.81 -15.29 3.60
CA VAL A 160 14.72 -14.19 3.29
C VAL A 160 14.43 -13.72 1.88
N PHE A 161 14.43 -12.39 1.71
CA PHE A 161 14.11 -11.74 0.46
C PHE A 161 15.35 -11.05 -0.13
N ALA A 162 15.50 -11.11 -1.45
CA ALA A 162 16.57 -10.46 -2.20
C ALA A 162 16.22 -9.00 -2.51
N ASP A 163 17.23 -8.12 -2.46
CA ASP A 163 17.09 -6.68 -2.74
C ASP A 163 16.62 -6.37 -4.17
N SER A 164 16.69 -7.34 -5.09
CA SER A 164 16.24 -7.20 -6.47
C SER A 164 14.75 -6.86 -6.54
N ALA A 165 13.91 -7.51 -5.72
CA ALA A 165 12.48 -7.23 -5.69
C ALA A 165 12.18 -5.86 -5.08
N THR A 166 12.90 -5.47 -4.03
CA THR A 166 12.80 -4.12 -3.45
C THR A 166 13.17 -3.05 -4.47
N SER A 167 14.21 -3.30 -5.28
CA SER A 167 14.65 -2.40 -6.34
C SER A 167 13.60 -2.27 -7.45
N GLN A 168 12.99 -3.38 -7.88
CA GLN A 168 11.90 -3.36 -8.87
C GLN A 168 10.66 -2.63 -8.34
N LEU A 169 10.29 -2.87 -7.08
CA LEU A 169 9.19 -2.17 -6.44
C LEU A 169 9.46 -0.66 -6.33
N ASN A 170 10.68 -0.26 -5.98
CA ASN A 170 11.05 1.16 -5.90
C ASN A 170 11.03 1.83 -7.28
N ALA A 171 11.54 1.17 -8.32
CA ALA A 171 11.45 1.69 -9.70
C ALA A 171 10.00 1.84 -10.16
N PHE A 172 9.13 0.90 -9.78
CA PHE A 172 7.69 0.98 -10.01
C PHE A 172 7.07 2.17 -9.29
N ARG A 173 7.38 2.36 -8.00
CA ARG A 173 6.93 3.51 -7.21
C ARG A 173 7.38 4.81 -7.88
N GLU A 174 8.67 4.99 -8.17
CA GLU A 174 9.19 6.20 -8.83
C GLU A 174 8.48 6.54 -10.15
N LYS A 175 8.16 5.53 -10.96
CA LYS A 175 7.43 5.70 -12.22
C LYS A 175 5.99 6.21 -12.04
N HIS A 176 5.34 5.81 -10.95
CA HIS A 176 3.91 6.09 -10.71
C HIS A 176 3.65 7.13 -9.63
N LEU A 177 4.69 7.53 -8.90
CA LEU A 177 4.63 8.62 -7.94
C LEU A 177 4.47 9.95 -8.67
N PRO A 178 3.55 10.81 -8.22
CA PRO A 178 3.43 12.14 -8.76
C PRO A 178 4.71 12.95 -8.49
N ASN A 179 5.07 13.85 -9.41
CA ASN A 179 6.25 14.69 -9.27
C ASN A 179 6.19 15.50 -7.95
N THR A 180 7.21 15.32 -7.12
CA THR A 180 7.41 15.99 -5.82
C THR A 180 8.62 16.95 -5.85
N ASP A 181 9.33 17.06 -6.99
CA ASP A 181 10.51 17.89 -7.14
C ASP A 181 10.14 19.38 -7.13
N ALA A 182 10.49 20.04 -6.02
CA ALA A 182 10.36 21.48 -5.75
C ALA A 182 10.78 22.38 -6.94
N ALA A 183 11.66 21.94 -7.83
CA ALA A 183 12.09 22.76 -8.97
C ALA A 183 11.00 23.04 -10.03
N ASN A 184 9.86 22.33 -10.00
CA ASN A 184 8.79 22.46 -11.01
C ASN A 184 7.54 23.23 -10.54
N PRO A 185 6.66 23.72 -11.44
CA PRO A 185 5.36 24.26 -11.03
C PRO A 185 4.34 23.14 -10.78
N ASN A 186 3.42 23.33 -9.81
CA ASN A 186 2.26 22.46 -9.53
C ASN A 186 2.61 21.06 -8.98
N ILE A 187 3.47 21.05 -7.97
CA ILE A 187 4.01 19.86 -7.32
C ILE A 187 3.17 19.56 -6.08
N GLY A 188 2.87 18.31 -5.77
CA GLY A 188 2.32 17.96 -4.45
C GLY A 188 3.41 17.77 -3.40
N PHE A 189 3.09 17.97 -2.13
CA PHE A 189 3.98 17.62 -1.03
C PHE A 189 4.19 16.09 -0.99
N ALA A 190 5.38 15.64 -0.60
CA ALA A 190 5.68 14.23 -0.37
C ALA A 190 5.10 13.77 0.99
N THR A 191 3.77 13.90 1.14
CA THR A 191 3.08 13.56 2.38
C THR A 191 3.18 12.05 2.63
N PRO A 192 3.71 11.61 3.78
CA PRO A 192 3.73 10.20 4.13
C PRO A 192 2.33 9.59 4.14
N ALA A 193 2.23 8.29 3.88
CA ALA A 193 0.95 7.60 3.93
C ALA A 193 0.34 7.60 5.34
N GLY A 194 -0.99 7.54 5.40
CA GLY A 194 -1.74 7.55 6.66
C GLY A 194 -1.80 8.91 7.39
N CYS A 195 -1.12 9.94 6.90
CA CYS A 195 -1.15 11.27 7.52
C CYS A 195 -2.56 11.88 7.52
N ILE A 196 -2.87 12.58 8.59
CA ILE A 196 -4.08 13.40 8.75
C ILE A 196 -3.73 14.88 8.84
N TRP A 197 -4.73 15.76 8.73
CA TRP A 197 -4.49 17.20 8.70
C TRP A 197 -3.78 17.73 9.96
N SER A 198 -3.98 17.12 11.13
CA SER A 198 -3.32 17.54 12.37
C SER A 198 -1.80 17.30 12.37
N ASP A 199 -1.29 16.45 11.48
CA ASP A 199 0.15 16.19 11.32
C ASP A 199 0.85 17.29 10.52
N VAL A 200 0.08 18.12 9.82
CA VAL A 200 0.60 19.18 8.95
C VAL A 200 0.90 20.44 9.76
N SER A 201 2.09 20.98 9.57
CA SER A 201 2.50 22.29 10.07
C SER A 201 2.97 23.19 8.92
N ILE A 202 2.41 24.39 8.82
CA ILE A 202 2.78 25.41 7.83
C ILE A 202 3.25 26.67 8.56
N ARG A 203 4.47 27.12 8.33
CA ARG A 203 5.00 28.38 8.87
C ARG A 203 5.38 29.30 7.73
N PHE A 204 4.91 30.55 7.74
CA PHE A 204 5.38 31.54 6.77
C PHE A 204 6.85 31.89 7.05
N VAL A 205 7.67 31.84 6.01
CA VAL A 205 9.08 32.27 6.06
C VAL A 205 9.21 33.71 5.58
N ASP A 206 8.43 34.07 4.55
CA ASP A 206 8.27 35.42 4.02
C ASP A 206 6.89 35.56 3.36
N GLN A 207 6.64 36.64 2.62
CA GLN A 207 5.35 36.90 1.96
C GLN A 207 5.01 35.95 0.80
N HIS A 208 5.98 35.19 0.31
CA HIS A 208 5.93 34.34 -0.88
C HIS A 208 6.23 32.87 -0.61
N SER A 209 6.81 32.53 0.54
CA SER A 209 7.25 31.19 0.87
C SER A 209 6.79 30.71 2.26
N VAL A 210 6.57 29.41 2.36
CA VAL A 210 6.23 28.71 3.61
C VAL A 210 7.18 27.54 3.83
N ARG A 211 7.54 27.32 5.09
CA ARG A 211 8.12 26.06 5.55
C ARG A 211 6.99 25.11 5.91
N ILE A 212 6.98 23.95 5.31
CA ILE A 212 6.00 22.89 5.54
C ILE A 212 6.70 21.72 6.20
N SER A 213 6.10 21.17 7.25
CA SER A 213 6.56 19.96 7.93
C SER A 213 5.40 19.00 8.16
N VAL A 214 5.61 17.73 7.83
CA VAL A 214 4.72 16.59 8.12
C VAL A 214 5.60 15.44 8.57
N HIS A 215 5.54 15.09 9.85
CA HIS A 215 6.49 14.16 10.49
C HIS A 215 7.97 14.50 10.15
N ASP A 216 8.69 13.57 9.54
CA ASP A 216 10.08 13.63 9.10
C ASP A 216 10.27 14.38 7.77
N GLN A 217 9.19 14.62 7.02
CA GLN A 217 9.24 15.35 5.76
C GLN A 217 9.15 16.86 6.00
N THR A 218 10.11 17.63 5.50
CA THR A 218 10.12 19.09 5.62
C THR A 218 10.66 19.75 4.36
N GLY A 219 10.08 20.88 3.96
CA GLY A 219 10.55 21.66 2.80
C GLY A 219 10.10 23.11 2.84
N ILE A 220 10.72 23.94 1.99
CA ILE A 220 10.29 25.32 1.75
C ILE A 220 9.60 25.37 0.40
N TYR A 221 8.39 25.92 0.37
CA TYR A 221 7.55 25.99 -0.82
C TYR A 221 7.10 27.42 -1.08
N LEU A 222 7.19 27.83 -2.34
CA LEU A 222 6.62 29.04 -2.88
C LEU A 222 5.12 28.87 -3.13
N TYR A 223 4.39 29.98 -3.08
CA TYR A 223 2.97 30.00 -3.46
C TYR A 223 2.70 29.40 -4.85
N SER A 224 3.62 29.56 -5.79
CA SER A 224 3.51 29.03 -7.16
C SER A 224 3.66 27.50 -7.21
N GLN A 225 4.53 26.92 -6.38
CA GLN A 225 4.71 25.47 -6.28
C GLN A 225 3.47 24.81 -5.67
N MET A 226 2.80 25.50 -4.73
CA MET A 226 1.53 25.06 -4.13
C MET A 226 0.30 25.28 -5.02
N GLY A 227 0.47 25.75 -6.26
CA GLY A 227 -0.65 26.03 -7.18
C GLY A 227 -1.47 27.27 -6.79
N LEU A 228 -0.93 28.15 -5.96
CA LEU A 228 -1.57 29.37 -5.46
C LEU A 228 -1.09 30.63 -6.21
N VAL A 229 -0.78 30.50 -7.50
CA VAL A 229 -0.34 31.58 -8.41
C VAL A 229 -1.44 31.96 -9.41
N ASP A 230 -1.63 33.27 -9.63
CA ASP A 230 -2.52 33.76 -10.70
C ASP A 230 -1.81 33.67 -12.05
N ALA A 231 -2.38 32.89 -12.98
CA ALA A 231 -1.81 32.65 -14.30
C ALA A 231 -1.61 33.92 -15.13
N ARG A 232 -2.35 35.01 -14.86
CA ARG A 232 -2.32 36.25 -15.65
C ARG A 232 -1.12 37.13 -15.34
N ASN A 233 -0.72 37.19 -14.07
CA ASN A 233 0.31 38.13 -13.60
C ASN A 233 1.40 37.47 -12.75
N ARG A 234 1.33 36.15 -12.54
CA ARG A 234 2.25 35.34 -11.72
C ARG A 234 2.34 35.75 -10.25
N GLN A 235 1.39 36.55 -9.77
CA GLN A 235 1.31 36.99 -8.37
C GLN A 235 0.59 35.97 -7.49
N PRO A 236 0.74 36.05 -6.16
CA PRO A 236 -0.03 35.22 -5.25
C PRO A 236 -1.53 35.41 -5.43
N THR A 237 -2.28 34.31 -5.39
CA THR A 237 -3.75 34.34 -5.47
C THR A 237 -4.37 34.92 -4.20
N LYS A 238 -5.66 35.28 -4.28
CA LYS A 238 -6.45 35.64 -3.08
C LYS A 238 -6.57 34.50 -2.06
N GLN A 239 -6.29 33.27 -2.46
CA GLN A 239 -6.24 32.09 -1.62
C GLN A 239 -4.93 32.03 -0.83
N TRP A 240 -3.80 32.44 -1.43
CA TRP A 240 -2.55 32.64 -0.70
C TRP A 240 -2.70 33.72 0.38
N GLU A 241 -3.28 34.87 0.02
CA GLU A 241 -3.58 35.94 0.98
C GLU A 241 -4.49 35.43 2.12
N LEU A 242 -5.47 34.58 1.80
CA LEU A 242 -6.34 33.96 2.80
C LEU A 242 -5.57 33.01 3.73
N LEU A 243 -4.64 32.23 3.20
CA LEU A 243 -3.76 31.36 4.01
C LEU A 243 -2.88 32.18 4.96
N ALA A 244 -2.32 33.29 4.50
CA ALA A 244 -1.54 34.20 5.34
C ALA A 244 -2.41 34.86 6.45
N ASN A 245 -3.68 35.14 6.18
CA ASN A 245 -4.61 35.62 7.20
C ASN A 245 -4.90 34.55 8.27
N PHE A 246 -5.02 33.28 7.89
CA PHE A 246 -5.09 32.18 8.87
C PHE A 246 -3.82 32.11 9.71
N ALA A 247 -2.64 32.29 9.12
CA ALA A 247 -1.37 32.28 9.84
C ALA A 247 -1.31 33.38 10.92
N LYS A 248 -1.73 34.61 10.60
CA LYS A 248 -1.83 35.72 11.57
C LYS A 248 -2.76 35.41 12.74
N GLY A 249 -3.82 34.62 12.50
CA GLY A 249 -4.75 34.16 13.53
C GLY A 249 -4.39 32.80 14.14
N TYR A 250 -3.19 32.27 13.91
CA TYR A 250 -2.75 30.94 14.35
C TYR A 250 -3.76 29.84 13.99
N GLY A 251 -4.33 29.92 12.79
CA GLY A 251 -5.31 28.98 12.26
C GLY A 251 -6.77 29.32 12.57
N LEU A 252 -7.06 30.38 13.34
CA LEU A 252 -8.43 30.81 13.65
C LEU A 252 -8.78 32.12 12.94
N MET A 253 -9.94 32.15 12.28
CA MET A 253 -10.51 33.37 11.72
C MET A 253 -11.98 33.52 12.14
N THR A 254 -12.25 34.49 13.02
CA THR A 254 -13.62 34.78 13.50
C THR A 254 -14.34 35.81 12.62
N TRP A 255 -15.68 35.77 12.61
CA TRP A 255 -16.52 36.69 11.86
C TRP A 255 -16.51 38.13 12.38
N ASN A 256 -15.91 38.38 13.55
CA ASN A 256 -15.76 39.72 14.10
C ASN A 256 -14.67 40.54 13.37
N SER A 257 -14.00 39.96 12.36
CA SER A 257 -13.13 40.70 11.46
C SER A 257 -13.90 41.26 10.24
N PRO A 258 -13.50 42.41 9.67
CA PRO A 258 -14.08 42.96 8.44
C PRO A 258 -14.00 42.03 7.21
N ALA A 259 -13.30 40.89 7.32
CA ALA A 259 -13.12 39.88 6.29
C ALA A 259 -14.24 38.80 6.29
N ALA A 260 -15.25 38.88 7.15
CA ALA A 260 -16.38 37.94 7.24
C ALA A 260 -17.41 38.06 6.09
N CYS A 261 -16.95 38.29 4.86
CA CYS A 261 -17.79 38.47 3.70
C CYS A 261 -18.14 37.11 3.06
N ARG A 262 -19.38 36.92 2.58
CA ARG A 262 -19.83 35.79 1.75
C ARG A 262 -18.88 35.48 0.57
N LYS A 263 -18.09 36.47 0.12
CA LYS A 263 -17.01 36.34 -0.89
C LYS A 263 -15.88 35.39 -0.46
N ASN A 264 -15.62 35.23 0.83
CA ASN A 264 -14.55 34.36 1.32
C ASN A 264 -14.94 32.89 1.37
N LYS A 265 -16.24 32.54 1.33
CA LYS A 265 -16.68 31.13 1.28
C LYS A 265 -16.11 30.44 0.05
N LYS A 266 -16.23 31.07 -1.12
CA LYS A 266 -15.69 30.50 -2.37
C LYS A 266 -14.17 30.44 -2.37
N ARG A 267 -13.50 31.46 -1.80
CA ARG A 267 -12.03 31.46 -1.66
C ARG A 267 -11.55 30.34 -0.74
N ARG A 268 -12.24 30.11 0.38
CA ARG A 268 -11.98 29.00 1.31
C ARG A 268 -12.19 27.66 0.63
N GLU A 269 -13.29 27.45 -0.10
CA GLU A 269 -13.53 26.23 -0.87
C GLU A 269 -12.39 25.92 -1.85
N VAL A 270 -11.94 26.93 -2.60
CA VAL A 270 -10.80 26.77 -3.53
C VAL A 270 -9.51 26.48 -2.77
N LEU A 271 -9.23 27.21 -1.68
CA LEU A 271 -8.05 26.95 -0.84
C LEU A 271 -8.07 25.53 -0.27
N SER A 272 -9.19 25.06 0.28
CA SER A 272 -9.36 23.68 0.77
C SER A 272 -9.16 22.66 -0.35
N ALA A 273 -9.62 22.93 -1.58
CA ALA A 273 -9.37 22.04 -2.72
C ALA A 273 -7.88 22.02 -3.10
N THR A 274 -7.22 23.17 -3.17
CA THR A 274 -5.79 23.28 -3.48
C THR A 274 -4.93 22.59 -2.42
N LEU A 275 -5.20 22.80 -1.14
CA LEU A 275 -4.47 22.14 -0.05
C LEU A 275 -4.67 20.62 -0.09
N ARG A 276 -5.90 20.14 -0.30
CA ARG A 276 -6.16 18.70 -0.49
C ARG A 276 -5.40 18.11 -1.67
N ALA A 277 -5.35 18.81 -2.80
CA ALA A 277 -4.59 18.36 -3.96
C ALA A 277 -3.09 18.35 -3.70
N PHE A 278 -2.58 19.37 -3.00
CA PHE A 278 -1.17 19.52 -2.68
C PHE A 278 -0.70 18.45 -1.67
N PHE A 279 -1.43 18.25 -0.57
CA PHE A 279 -1.06 17.29 0.47
C PHE A 279 -1.57 15.87 0.25
N ARG A 280 -2.59 15.69 -0.61
CA ARG A 280 -3.28 14.42 -0.87
C ARG A 280 -3.88 13.76 0.39
N ILE A 281 -4.23 14.57 1.38
CA ILE A 281 -4.90 14.16 2.62
C ILE A 281 -6.42 14.30 2.43
N ALA A 282 -7.17 13.28 2.85
CA ALA A 282 -8.64 13.29 2.82
C ALA A 282 -9.24 14.22 3.91
N GLY A 283 -10.50 14.60 3.75
CA GLY A 283 -11.18 15.53 4.68
C GLY A 283 -10.92 17.00 4.38
N ASP A 284 -11.64 17.91 5.06
CA ASP A 284 -11.54 19.35 4.82
C ASP A 284 -10.46 19.97 5.74
N PRO A 285 -9.42 20.63 5.20
CA PRO A 285 -8.37 21.27 6.01
C PRO A 285 -8.84 22.48 6.81
N ILE A 286 -10.01 23.04 6.49
CA ILE A 286 -10.53 24.26 7.09
C ILE A 286 -11.99 24.04 7.47
N GLU A 287 -12.26 23.89 8.76
CA GLU A 287 -13.60 23.61 9.28
C GLU A 287 -14.29 24.87 9.81
N LEU A 288 -15.60 24.78 10.05
CA LEU A 288 -16.30 25.78 10.85
C LEU A 288 -15.90 25.64 12.32
N THR A 289 -15.80 26.75 13.03
CA THR A 289 -15.70 26.73 14.49
C THR A 289 -16.97 26.12 15.11
N GLU A 290 -16.86 25.60 16.33
CA GLU A 290 -17.99 24.96 17.04
C GLU A 290 -19.19 25.90 17.23
N ASP A 291 -18.91 27.17 17.52
CA ASP A 291 -19.92 28.22 17.61
C ASP A 291 -20.46 28.69 16.25
N LYS A 292 -19.93 28.15 15.16
CA LYS A 292 -20.19 28.53 13.75
C LYS A 292 -19.88 30.01 13.47
N LYS A 293 -19.08 30.65 14.32
CA LYS A 293 -18.69 32.06 14.21
C LYS A 293 -17.34 32.30 13.54
N GLY A 294 -16.81 31.31 12.82
CA GLY A 294 -15.58 31.45 12.07
C GLY A 294 -15.14 30.19 11.36
N TRP A 295 -13.92 30.23 10.85
CA TRP A 295 -13.22 29.06 10.33
C TRP A 295 -11.99 28.76 11.16
N ARG A 296 -11.66 27.48 11.25
CA ARG A 296 -10.48 26.96 11.93
C ARG A 296 -9.73 25.99 11.03
N CYS A 297 -8.43 26.17 10.88
CA CYS A 297 -7.55 25.18 10.28
C CYS A 297 -7.46 23.95 11.20
N VAL A 298 -7.60 22.75 10.65
CA VAL A 298 -7.35 21.48 11.39
C VAL A 298 -5.87 21.10 11.41
N PHE A 299 -5.03 21.87 10.73
CA PHE A 299 -3.58 21.80 10.71
C PHE A 299 -2.97 22.99 11.48
N ARG A 300 -1.70 22.89 11.87
CA ARG A 300 -0.98 24.00 12.52
C ARG A 300 -0.53 25.01 11.49
N ILE A 301 -0.77 26.29 11.75
CA ILE A 301 -0.29 27.39 10.91
C ILE A 301 0.24 28.55 11.74
N GLU A 302 1.41 29.08 11.37
CA GLU A 302 2.12 30.13 12.10
C GLU A 302 2.55 31.26 11.15
N PRO A 303 2.54 32.53 11.61
CA PRO A 303 3.02 33.67 10.82
C PRO A 303 4.54 33.67 10.69
N GLU A 304 5.06 34.62 9.92
CA GLU A 304 6.50 34.95 9.90
C GLU A 304 6.96 35.33 11.31
N SER A 305 8.13 34.81 11.71
CA SER A 305 8.75 35.09 13.03
C SER A 305 9.43 36.45 13.07
#